data_AF-A0A9Q0BTJ4-F1
#
_entry.id   AF-A0A9Q0BTJ4-F1
#
_cell.length_a   1.000
_cell.length_b   1.000
_cell.length_c   1.000
_cell.angle_alpha   90.00
_cell.angle_beta   90.00
_cell.angle_gamma   90.00
#
_symmetry.space_group_name_H-M   'P 1'
#
loop_
_entity.id
_entity.type
_entity.pdbx_description
1 polymer ?
#
loop_
_entity_poly.entity_id
_entity_poly.type
_entity_poly.pdbx_seq_one_letter_code
_entity_poly.pdbx_strand_id
1 'polypeptide(L)'
;MKLIFLVCALYLFGFVLGTKRKCELFAEYMGACKRIDKGYTYDLGTNKCLQTSGKCRGIKNFFKALTECEKLCKEDSNEGF
;
A
#
# COMPACT_ATOMS: atom_id res chain seq x y z
N MET A 1 36.71 7.56 -12.55
CA MET A 1 36.38 7.91 -11.14
C MET A 1 35.17 8.84 -11.03
N LYS A 2 35.13 9.98 -11.74
CA LYS A 2 33.96 10.91 -11.73
C LYS A 2 32.64 10.29 -12.22
N LEU A 3 32.68 9.45 -13.27
CA LEU A 3 31.50 8.76 -13.81
C LEU A 3 30.93 7.72 -12.84
N ILE A 4 31.80 6.97 -12.15
CA ILE A 4 31.39 5.99 -11.13
C ILE A 4 30.73 6.71 -9.95
N PHE A 5 31.27 7.85 -9.53
CA PHE A 5 30.67 8.68 -8.48
C PHE A 5 29.27 9.19 -8.85
N LEU A 6 29.07 9.64 -10.09
CA LEU A 6 27.76 10.09 -10.58
C LEU A 6 26.75 8.93 -10.68
N VAL A 7 27.19 7.76 -11.15
CA VAL A 7 26.34 6.56 -11.20
C VAL A 7 25.96 6.10 -9.80
N CYS A 8 26.91 6.04 -8.86
CA CYS A 8 26.62 5.72 -7.46
C CYS A 8 25.68 6.74 -6.82
N ALA A 9 25.88 8.03 -7.07
CA ALA A 9 24.98 9.08 -6.58
C ALA A 9 23.56 8.89 -7.12
N LEU A 10 23.39 8.60 -8.42
CA LEU A 10 22.07 8.37 -9.01
C LEU A 10 21.40 7.09 -8.51
N TYR A 11 22.15 6.01 -8.26
CA TYR A 11 21.62 4.80 -7.64
C TYR A 11 21.20 5.02 -6.18
N LEU A 12 22.02 5.74 -5.41
CA LEU A 12 21.70 6.10 -4.01
C LEU A 12 20.50 7.06 -3.95
N PHE A 13 20.46 8.09 -4.81
CA PHE A 13 19.31 9.01 -4.91
C PHE A 13 18.06 8.32 -5.46
N GLY A 14 18.21 7.37 -6.40
CA GLY A 14 17.09 6.58 -6.94
C GLY A 14 16.48 5.65 -5.90
N PHE A 15 17.28 5.13 -4.96
CA PHE A 15 16.80 4.33 -3.83
C PHE A 15 16.04 5.16 -2.79
N VAL A 16 16.30 6.47 -2.70
CA VAL A 16 15.61 7.40 -1.78
C VAL A 16 14.17 7.72 -2.24
N LEU A 17 13.83 7.46 -3.51
CA LEU A 17 12.45 7.56 -4.01
C LEU A 17 11.62 6.37 -3.49
N GLY A 18 11.28 6.44 -2.20
CA GLY A 18 10.66 5.36 -1.44
C GLY A 18 9.37 4.82 -2.08
N THR A 19 9.29 3.50 -2.15
CA THR A 19 8.06 2.80 -2.55
C THR A 19 6.98 3.01 -1.49
N LYS A 20 5.82 3.56 -1.89
CA LYS A 20 4.66 3.70 -1.00
C LYS A 20 4.17 2.34 -0.51
N ARG A 21 3.95 2.19 0.80
CA ARG A 21 3.40 0.96 1.38
C ARG A 21 1.95 0.76 0.97
N LYS A 22 1.49 -0.50 0.96
CA LYS A 22 0.12 -0.90 0.59
C LYS A 22 -0.96 -0.09 1.34
N CYS A 23 -0.72 0.19 2.62
CA CYS A 23 -1.62 0.93 3.52
C CYS A 23 -1.72 2.44 3.19
N GLU A 24 -0.79 2.99 2.42
CA GLU A 24 -0.77 4.39 1.98
C GLU A 24 -1.37 4.57 0.58
N LEU A 25 -1.70 3.47 -0.10
CA LEU A 25 -2.31 3.50 -1.42
C LEU A 25 -3.83 3.64 -1.31
N PHE A 26 -4.47 3.96 -2.43
CA PHE A 26 -5.91 3.84 -2.56
C PHE A 26 -6.31 2.39 -2.86
N ALA A 27 -7.50 2.00 -2.41
CA ALA A 27 -8.12 0.77 -2.83
C ALA A 27 -8.49 0.89 -4.32
N GLU A 28 -8.03 -0.04 -5.14
CA GLU A 28 -8.35 -0.09 -6.57
C GLU A 28 -9.11 -1.37 -6.90
N TYR A 29 -9.88 -1.34 -7.98
CA TYR A 29 -10.74 -2.45 -8.39
C TYR A 29 -10.50 -2.77 -9.87
N MET A 30 -10.06 -4.00 -10.17
CA MET A 30 -9.66 -4.40 -11.53
C MET A 30 -10.15 -5.81 -11.93
N GLY A 31 -10.02 -6.14 -13.22
CA GLY A 31 -10.34 -7.44 -13.80
C GLY A 31 -11.69 -7.47 -14.50
N ALA A 32 -12.23 -8.67 -14.74
CA ALA A 32 -13.46 -8.87 -15.52
C ALA A 32 -14.77 -8.41 -14.82
N CYS A 33 -14.67 -7.87 -13.59
CA CYS A 33 -15.79 -7.27 -12.86
C CYS A 33 -17.09 -8.09 -12.79
N LYS A 34 -16.97 -9.42 -12.66
CA LYS A 34 -18.12 -10.36 -12.66
C LYS A 34 -18.75 -10.59 -11.27
N ARG A 35 -18.29 -9.89 -10.24
CA ARG A 35 -18.79 -10.05 -8.85
C ARG A 35 -18.53 -8.81 -8.01
N ILE A 36 -19.35 -8.60 -6.98
CA ILE A 36 -19.05 -7.63 -5.94
C ILE A 36 -17.98 -8.23 -5.02
N ASP A 37 -16.88 -7.51 -4.84
CA ASP A 37 -15.86 -7.82 -3.86
C ASP A 37 -16.08 -6.97 -2.61
N LYS A 38 -16.00 -7.60 -1.44
CA LYS A 38 -16.20 -6.97 -0.13
C LYS A 38 -14.97 -7.27 0.73
N GLY A 39 -14.50 -6.27 1.48
CA GLY A 39 -13.29 -6.38 2.27
C GLY A 39 -13.06 -5.13 3.11
N TYR A 40 -11.79 -4.82 3.36
CA TYR A 40 -11.35 -3.72 4.20
C TYR A 40 -10.24 -2.90 3.52
N THR A 41 -10.26 -1.59 3.71
CA THR A 41 -9.18 -0.65 3.32
C THR A 41 -8.65 0.02 4.58
N TYR A 42 -7.35 0.32 4.61
CA TYR A 42 -6.78 1.13 5.68
C TYR A 42 -7.01 2.61 5.40
N ASP A 43 -7.52 3.34 6.38
CA ASP A 43 -7.64 4.79 6.33
C ASP A 43 -6.60 5.42 7.27
N LEU A 44 -5.65 6.14 6.66
CA LEU A 44 -4.60 6.87 7.39
C LEU A 44 -5.17 8.00 8.24
N GLY A 45 -6.28 8.63 7.81
CA GLY A 45 -6.86 9.77 8.52
C GLY A 45 -7.44 9.37 9.88
N THR A 46 -8.06 8.19 9.96
CA THR A 46 -8.65 7.66 11.20
C THR A 46 -7.81 6.58 11.88
N ASN A 47 -6.70 6.16 11.27
CA ASN A 47 -5.83 5.07 11.73
C ASN A 47 -6.60 3.75 11.93
N LYS A 48 -7.54 3.44 11.02
CA LYS A 48 -8.47 2.31 11.13
C LYS A 48 -8.64 1.57 9.82
N CYS A 49 -8.97 0.28 9.93
CA CYS A 49 -9.45 -0.52 8.81
C CYS A 49 -10.96 -0.35 8.66
N LEU A 50 -11.40 0.15 7.51
CA LEU A 50 -12.80 0.43 7.20
C LEU A 50 -13.33 -0.57 6.17
N GLN A 51 -14.60 -0.96 6.29
CA GLN A 51 -15.25 -1.82 5.30
C GLN A 51 -15.30 -1.11 3.94
N THR A 52 -15.05 -1.87 2.87
CA THR A 52 -15.10 -1.37 1.50
C THR A 52 -15.64 -2.43 0.55
N SER A 53 -16.16 -1.99 -0.60
CA SER A 53 -16.64 -2.89 -1.63
C SER A 53 -16.55 -2.27 -3.03
N GLY A 54 -16.46 -3.12 -4.04
CA GLY A 54 -16.42 -2.71 -5.44
C GLY A 54 -16.90 -3.79 -6.40
N LYS A 55 -17.20 -3.43 -7.65
CA LYS A 55 -17.73 -4.34 -8.69
C LYS A 55 -16.68 -5.27 -9.32
N CYS A 56 -15.42 -5.13 -8.93
CA CYS A 56 -14.30 -5.90 -9.46
C CYS A 56 -13.42 -6.39 -8.31
N ARG A 57 -12.32 -7.09 -8.62
CA ARG A 57 -11.39 -7.58 -7.58
C ARG A 57 -10.66 -6.41 -6.94
N GLY A 58 -10.73 -6.30 -5.62
CA GLY A 58 -9.97 -5.31 -4.86
C GLY A 58 -8.47 -5.62 -4.85
N ILE A 59 -7.64 -4.59 -5.08
CA ILE A 59 -6.16 -4.63 -5.08
C ILE A 59 -5.59 -3.44 -4.31
N LYS A 60 -4.26 -3.39 -4.17
CA LYS A 60 -3.53 -2.34 -3.42
C LYS A 60 -4.08 -2.23 -2.00
N ASN A 61 -4.64 -1.12 -1.55
CA ASN A 61 -5.17 -0.98 -0.20
C ASN A 61 -6.53 -1.69 -0.03
N PHE A 62 -6.53 -3.01 -0.21
CA PHE A 62 -7.70 -3.87 -0.05
C PHE A 62 -7.26 -5.19 0.59
N PHE A 63 -7.99 -5.61 1.61
CA PHE A 63 -7.75 -6.80 2.41
C PHE A 63 -9.04 -7.60 2.55
N LYS A 64 -8.94 -8.93 2.58
CA LYS A 64 -10.13 -9.79 2.65
C LYS A 64 -10.68 -9.90 4.06
N ALA A 65 -9.81 -9.77 5.07
CA ALA A 65 -10.17 -9.83 6.47
C ALA A 65 -9.75 -8.56 7.22
N LEU A 66 -10.53 -8.21 8.25
CA LEU A 66 -10.20 -7.09 9.14
C LEU A 66 -8.86 -7.33 9.84
N THR A 67 -8.65 -8.54 10.37
CA THR A 67 -7.42 -8.91 11.08
C THR A 67 -6.18 -8.83 10.20
N GLU A 68 -6.30 -9.16 8.91
CA GLU A 68 -5.22 -9.02 7.94
C GLU A 68 -4.84 -7.53 7.74
N CYS A 69 -5.84 -6.66 7.56
CA CYS A 69 -5.64 -5.23 7.44
C CYS A 69 -5.00 -4.64 8.71
N GLU A 70 -5.53 -4.98 9.89
CA GLU A 70 -5.05 -4.43 11.16
C GLU A 70 -3.63 -4.86 11.45
N LYS A 71 -3.33 -6.14 11.28
CA LYS A 71 -1.97 -6.68 11.46
C LYS A 71 -0.97 -5.96 10.56
N LEU A 72 -1.28 -5.84 9.26
CA LEU A 72 -0.33 -5.29 8.29
C LEU A 72 -0.20 -3.77 8.33
N CYS A 73 -1.21 -3.03 8.78
CA CYS A 73 -1.20 -1.57 8.68
C CYS A 73 -1.09 -0.84 10.03
N LYS A 74 -1.44 -1.49 11.15
CA LYS A 74 -1.28 -0.90 12.50
C LYS A 74 0.02 -1.30 13.18
N GLU A 75 0.56 -2.49 12.91
CA GLU A 75 1.87 -2.89 13.46
C GLU A 75 3.01 -2.14 12.73
N ASP A 76 2.86 -1.98 11.41
CA ASP A 76 3.77 -1.24 10.53
C ASP A 76 3.87 0.27 10.80
N SER A 77 2.89 0.86 11.51
CA SER A 77 2.94 2.27 11.92
C SER A 77 3.84 2.52 13.14
N ASN A 78 4.38 1.48 13.77
CA ASN A 78 5.26 1.59 14.94
C ASN A 78 6.77 1.46 14.64
N GLU A 79 7.18 1.21 13.38
CA GLU A 79 8.59 1.26 12.96
C GLU A 79 8.93 2.56 12.23
N GLY A 80 8.72 3.67 12.93
CA GLY A 80 9.01 5.01 12.43
C GLY A 80 9.32 5.96 13.59
N PHE A 81 10.42 5.70 14.29
CA PHE A 81 11.14 6.68 15.09
C PHE A 81 12.64 6.54 14.85
#